data_AF-A0AAV3HTW2-F1
#
_entry.id   AF-A0AAV3HTW2-F1
#
_cell.length_a   1.000
_cell.length_b   1.000
_cell.length_c   1.000
_cell.angle_alpha   90.00
_cell.angle_beta   90.00
_cell.angle_gamma   90.00
#
_symmetry.space_group_name_H-M   'P 1'
#
loop_
_entity.id
_entity.type
_entity.pdbx_description
1 polymer ?
#
loop_
_entity_poly.entity_id
_entity_poly.type
_entity_poly.pdbx_seq_one_letter_code
_entity_poly.pdbx_strand_id
1 'polypeptide(L)'
;MAHFLVLGATGVGKSSTINALTQKTMAKVGYGSEPKTQKLMGYGANGYVLWDTPGLGEGVNEDIRHIQHIKSLLSDSSAYHINHILLIVEANKRDLGTVYKVIEEIVHPKYSKSLTIVLNQADQAMKGRNWDHSQHSPTMPLVEFLNNQAETIQARVKENTGAAIKCPLYYSAATGFGVSELHQYLKQLSLEYKNARFR
;
A
#
# COMPACT_ATOMS: atom_id res chain seq x y z
N MET A 1 -5.96 -0.64 -17.70
CA MET A 1 -4.90 -0.31 -16.72
C MET A 1 -5.53 -0.45 -15.35
N ALA A 2 -4.86 -1.07 -14.37
CA ALA A 2 -5.43 -1.21 -13.04
C ALA A 2 -5.22 0.06 -12.19
N HIS A 3 -6.18 0.31 -11.31
CA HIS A 3 -6.19 1.41 -10.34
C HIS A 3 -6.02 0.84 -8.93
N PHE A 4 -4.99 1.31 -8.23
CA PHE A 4 -4.63 0.88 -6.88
C PHE A 4 -4.89 2.02 -5.90
N LEU A 5 -5.67 1.75 -4.86
CA LEU A 5 -5.84 2.69 -3.75
C LEU A 5 -4.74 2.46 -2.72
N VAL A 6 -3.96 3.50 -2.40
CA VAL A 6 -2.85 3.43 -1.46
C VAL A 6 -3.33 3.84 -0.09
N LEU A 7 -3.31 2.90 0.86
CA LEU A 7 -3.74 3.12 2.25
C LEU A 7 -2.57 2.93 3.21
N GLY A 8 -2.71 3.45 4.42
CA GLY A 8 -1.71 3.28 5.49
C GLY A 8 -1.76 4.43 6.49
N ALA A 9 -1.17 4.20 7.66
CA ALA A 9 -1.14 5.23 8.70
C ALA A 9 -0.35 6.48 8.27
N THR A 10 -0.53 7.59 8.98
CA THR A 10 0.34 8.77 8.78
C THR A 10 1.78 8.43 9.16
N GLY A 11 2.75 8.86 8.34
CA GLY A 11 4.18 8.60 8.57
C GLY A 11 4.74 7.31 7.94
N VAL A 12 3.90 6.35 7.52
CA VAL A 12 4.39 5.06 6.96
C VAL A 12 5.06 5.17 5.58
N GLY A 13 5.05 6.36 4.98
CA GLY A 13 5.73 6.67 3.72
C GLY A 13 4.91 6.48 2.44
N LYS A 14 3.57 6.59 2.48
CA LYS A 14 2.69 6.50 1.29
C LYS A 14 3.15 7.36 0.12
N SER A 15 3.32 8.66 0.33
CA SER A 15 3.71 9.60 -0.72
C SER A 15 5.15 9.33 -1.21
N SER A 16 6.06 8.93 -0.32
CA SER A 16 7.42 8.52 -0.71
C SER A 16 7.40 7.28 -1.60
N THR A 17 6.55 6.29 -1.30
CA THR A 17 6.36 5.10 -2.13
C THR A 17 5.79 5.43 -3.49
N ILE A 18 4.75 6.28 -3.54
CA ILE A 18 4.18 6.75 -4.81
C ILE A 18 5.26 7.41 -5.65
N ASN A 19 6.04 8.32 -5.06
CA ASN A 19 7.15 8.96 -5.76
C ASN A 19 8.14 7.92 -6.26
N ALA A 20 8.61 7.02 -5.41
CA ALA A 20 9.57 5.97 -5.78
C ALA A 20 9.10 5.08 -6.94
N LEU A 21 7.82 4.69 -6.95
CA LEU A 21 7.24 3.86 -8.01
C LEU A 21 6.94 4.62 -9.31
N THR A 22 6.82 5.95 -9.25
CA THR A 22 6.40 6.79 -10.38
C THR A 22 7.53 7.64 -10.95
N GLN A 23 8.76 7.54 -10.42
CA GLN A 23 10.00 8.29 -10.72
C GLN A 23 10.39 8.50 -12.21
N LYS A 24 9.55 8.09 -13.18
CA LYS A 24 9.67 8.35 -14.63
C LYS A 24 8.36 8.76 -15.35
N THR A 25 7.22 8.89 -14.66
CA THR A 25 5.91 9.24 -15.25
C THR A 25 5.11 10.15 -14.32
N MET A 26 5.53 11.40 -14.15
CA MET A 26 4.72 12.41 -13.44
C MET A 26 3.59 12.98 -14.33
N ALA A 27 2.72 12.11 -14.85
CA ALA A 27 1.41 12.57 -15.32
C ALA A 27 0.50 12.64 -14.10
N LYS A 28 0.32 13.83 -13.52
CA LYS A 28 -0.76 14.07 -12.54
C LYS A 28 -2.08 13.78 -13.25
N VAL A 29 -2.78 12.72 -12.86
CA VAL A 29 -4.10 12.41 -13.39
C VAL A 29 -5.11 13.10 -12.49
N GLY A 30 -5.57 14.27 -12.91
CA GLY A 30 -6.64 15.03 -12.24
C GLY A 30 -7.78 15.25 -13.22
N TYR A 31 -8.90 14.57 -13.01
CA TYR A 31 -10.14 14.84 -13.73
C TYR A 31 -11.22 15.19 -12.69
N GLY A 32 -11.65 16.46 -12.68
CA GLY A 32 -12.75 16.93 -11.82
C GLY A 32 -12.56 18.35 -11.26
N SER A 33 -13.29 19.30 -11.85
CA SER A 33 -13.32 20.73 -11.54
C SER A 33 -14.26 21.06 -10.38
N GLU A 34 -13.88 20.77 -9.13
CA GLU A 34 -14.51 21.44 -7.96
C GLU A 34 -13.62 21.40 -6.71
N PRO A 35 -13.24 22.53 -6.09
CA PRO A 35 -12.34 22.57 -4.94
C PRO A 35 -13.13 22.70 -3.63
N LYS A 36 -13.14 21.65 -2.78
CA LYS A 36 -13.24 21.70 -1.30
C LYS A 36 -13.46 20.30 -0.71
N THR A 37 -12.45 19.46 -0.82
CA THR A 37 -12.24 18.21 -0.06
C THR A 37 -10.82 17.78 -0.41
N GLN A 38 -10.08 17.13 0.48
CA GLN A 38 -8.73 16.62 0.19
C GLN A 38 -8.81 15.65 -1.02
N LYS A 39 -8.64 16.17 -2.24
CA LYS A 39 -8.85 15.42 -3.48
C LYS A 39 -7.85 14.28 -3.55
N LEU A 40 -8.31 13.06 -3.80
CA LEU A 40 -7.42 11.97 -4.18
C LEU A 40 -6.61 12.38 -5.40
N MET A 41 -5.31 12.14 -5.33
CA MET A 41 -4.40 12.39 -6.44
C MET A 41 -4.03 11.07 -7.08
N GLY A 42 -4.33 10.95 -8.37
CA GLY A 42 -3.94 9.82 -9.21
C GLY A 42 -2.55 10.06 -9.81
N TYR A 43 -1.66 9.09 -9.65
CA TYR A 43 -0.32 9.11 -10.21
C TYR A 43 -0.16 7.95 -11.20
N GLY A 44 0.11 8.29 -12.46
CA GLY A 44 0.38 7.29 -13.49
C GLY A 44 1.76 6.66 -13.29
N ALA A 45 1.81 5.35 -13.09
CA ALA A 45 3.01 4.57 -13.33
C ALA A 45 2.92 3.92 -14.72
N ASN A 46 4.04 3.44 -15.25
CA ASN A 46 4.01 2.67 -16.49
C ASN A 46 3.19 1.37 -16.29
N GLY A 47 1.90 1.38 -16.67
CA GLY A 47 1.01 0.21 -16.62
C GLY A 47 0.00 0.15 -15.47
N TYR A 48 -0.03 1.12 -14.54
CA TYR A 48 -1.04 1.21 -13.47
C TYR A 48 -1.18 2.64 -12.91
N VAL A 49 -2.24 2.91 -12.14
CA VAL A 49 -2.46 4.19 -11.43
C VAL A 49 -2.45 3.96 -9.92
N LEU A 50 -1.75 4.80 -9.18
CA LEU A 50 -1.82 4.86 -7.72
C LEU A 50 -2.68 6.04 -7.29
N TRP A 51 -3.62 5.80 -6.38
CA TRP A 51 -4.45 6.83 -5.76
C TRP A 51 -3.99 7.05 -4.32
N ASP A 52 -3.48 8.23 -4.03
CA ASP A 52 -3.08 8.59 -2.66
C ASP A 52 -4.30 8.91 -1.81
N THR A 53 -4.26 8.52 -0.54
CA THR A 53 -5.28 8.87 0.46
C THR A 53 -4.65 9.57 1.65
N PRO A 54 -5.41 10.39 2.39
CA PRO A 54 -5.02 10.82 3.72
C PRO A 54 -4.65 9.62 4.61
N GLY A 55 -3.76 9.85 5.58
CA GLY A 55 -3.38 8.79 6.50
C GLY A 55 -4.49 8.43 7.49
N LEU A 56 -4.48 7.18 7.92
CA LEU A 56 -5.30 6.70 9.02
C LEU A 56 -4.53 6.84 10.35
N GLY A 57 -5.23 7.03 11.46
CA GLY A 57 -4.64 7.22 12.78
C GLY A 57 -4.41 8.69 13.16
N GLU A 58 -5.08 9.64 12.51
CA GLU A 58 -5.02 11.08 12.86
C GLU A 58 -6.03 11.47 13.96
N GLY A 59 -6.94 10.53 14.31
CA GLY A 59 -7.94 10.67 15.36
C GLY A 59 -9.21 9.92 14.99
N VAL A 60 -10.01 9.50 15.99
CA VAL A 60 -11.19 8.65 15.77
C VAL A 60 -12.18 9.29 14.77
N ASN A 61 -12.47 10.58 14.92
CA ASN A 61 -13.42 11.29 14.07
C ASN A 61 -12.91 11.51 12.63
N GLU A 62 -11.62 11.81 12.47
CA GLU A 62 -11.01 11.98 11.15
C GLU A 62 -10.90 10.64 10.42
N ASP A 63 -10.56 9.56 11.12
CA ASP A 63 -10.58 8.21 10.56
C ASP A 63 -11.98 7.81 10.06
N ILE A 64 -13.04 8.10 10.81
CA ILE A 64 -14.41 7.82 10.37
C ILE A 64 -14.71 8.56 9.07
N ARG A 65 -14.35 9.85 8.98
CA ARG A 65 -14.53 10.65 7.76
C ARG A 65 -13.73 10.09 6.59
N HIS A 66 -12.45 9.76 6.80
CA HIS A 66 -11.58 9.19 5.78
C HIS A 66 -12.10 7.84 5.28
N ILE A 67 -12.54 6.95 6.17
CA ILE A 67 -13.08 5.64 5.79
C ILE A 67 -14.39 5.78 5.01
N GLN A 68 -15.30 6.66 5.45
CA GLN A 68 -16.54 6.91 4.70
C GLN A 68 -16.27 7.47 3.31
N HIS A 69 -15.29 8.38 3.20
CA HIS A 69 -14.86 8.91 1.91
C HIS A 69 -14.29 7.80 1.00
N ILE A 70 -13.41 6.94 1.53
CA ILE A 70 -12.87 5.77 0.81
C ILE A 70 -13.99 4.83 0.35
N LYS A 71 -14.94 4.50 1.23
CA LYS A 71 -16.09 3.64 0.91
C LYS A 71 -16.93 4.24 -0.22
N SER A 72 -17.21 5.53 -0.16
CA SER A 72 -17.93 6.26 -1.21
C SER A 72 -17.22 6.09 -2.55
N LEU A 73 -15.90 6.25 -2.59
CA LEU A 73 -15.11 6.11 -3.83
C LEU A 73 -15.08 4.70 -4.38
N LEU A 74 -15.03 3.69 -3.50
CA LEU A 74 -15.10 2.29 -3.91
C LEU A 74 -16.48 1.93 -4.46
N SER A 75 -17.54 2.59 -3.97
CA SER A 75 -18.92 2.37 -4.42
C SER A 75 -19.32 3.17 -5.65
N ASP A 76 -18.66 4.31 -5.90
CA ASP A 76 -18.98 5.19 -7.01
C ASP A 76 -18.42 4.64 -8.33
N SER A 77 -19.28 3.95 -9.06
CA SER A 77 -18.99 3.35 -10.36
C SER A 77 -18.69 4.38 -11.46
N SER A 78 -18.95 5.66 -11.22
CA SER A 78 -18.78 6.74 -12.20
C SER A 78 -17.41 7.42 -12.14
N ALA A 79 -16.71 7.35 -10.98
CA ALA A 79 -15.45 8.05 -10.79
C ALA A 79 -14.24 7.20 -11.19
N TYR A 80 -13.99 6.05 -10.54
CA TYR A 80 -12.84 5.18 -10.86
C TYR A 80 -13.10 3.74 -10.37
N HIS A 81 -12.93 2.75 -11.25
CA HIS A 81 -13.00 1.35 -10.83
C HIS A 81 -11.68 0.94 -10.15
N ILE A 82 -11.57 1.19 -8.85
CA ILE A 82 -10.45 0.72 -8.02
C ILE A 82 -10.42 -0.80 -8.05
N ASN A 83 -9.31 -1.36 -8.51
CA ASN A 83 -9.14 -2.80 -8.66
C ASN A 83 -8.59 -3.45 -7.39
N HIS A 84 -7.74 -2.72 -6.67
CA HIS A 84 -6.90 -3.29 -5.62
C HIS A 84 -6.54 -2.25 -4.56
N ILE A 85 -6.33 -2.70 -3.34
CA ILE A 85 -5.87 -1.91 -2.20
C ILE A 85 -4.41 -2.28 -1.91
N LEU A 86 -3.54 -1.28 -1.94
CA LEU A 86 -2.14 -1.39 -1.53
C LEU A 86 -2.01 -0.77 -0.13
N LEU A 87 -1.89 -1.61 0.89
CA LEU A 87 -1.78 -1.18 2.29
C LEU A 87 -0.30 -1.13 2.71
N ILE A 88 0.20 0.06 3.00
CA ILE A 88 1.58 0.29 3.43
C ILE A 88 1.66 0.28 4.95
N VAL A 89 2.58 -0.53 5.48
CA VAL A 89 2.88 -0.69 6.91
C VAL A 89 4.38 -0.44 7.11
N GLU A 90 4.80 0.08 8.27
CA GLU A 90 6.23 0.18 8.59
C GLU A 90 6.80 -1.21 8.92
N ALA A 91 7.98 -1.53 8.40
CA ALA A 91 8.62 -2.83 8.58
C ALA A 91 8.93 -3.17 10.04
N ASN A 92 9.08 -2.16 10.91
CA ASN A 92 9.32 -2.36 12.34
C ASN A 92 8.04 -2.30 13.20
N LYS A 93 6.86 -2.17 12.57
CA LYS A 93 5.59 -1.99 13.29
C LYS A 93 5.16 -3.30 13.94
N ARG A 94 4.85 -3.23 15.24
CA ARG A 94 4.27 -4.36 16.00
C ARG A 94 2.75 -4.31 16.08
N ASP A 95 2.22 -3.10 16.20
CA ASP A 95 0.77 -2.86 16.25
C ASP A 95 0.16 -2.94 14.85
N LEU A 96 -0.94 -3.69 14.74
CA LEU A 96 -1.67 -3.93 13.50
C LEU A 96 -3.10 -3.39 13.55
N GLY A 97 -3.44 -2.55 14.54
CA GLY A 97 -4.79 -2.00 14.69
C GLY A 97 -5.31 -1.33 13.41
N THR A 98 -4.50 -0.48 12.76
CA THR A 98 -4.87 0.13 11.47
C THR A 98 -5.04 -0.91 10.36
N VAL A 99 -4.24 -1.97 10.34
CA VAL A 99 -4.35 -3.04 9.34
C VAL A 99 -5.69 -3.77 9.49
N TYR A 100 -6.04 -4.15 10.72
CA TYR A 100 -7.30 -4.84 11.00
C TYR A 100 -8.49 -3.93 10.66
N LYS A 101 -8.44 -2.66 11.06
CA LYS A 101 -9.46 -1.66 10.73
C LYS A 101 -9.69 -1.52 9.22
N VAL A 102 -8.62 -1.45 8.43
CA VAL A 102 -8.73 -1.40 6.95
C VAL A 102 -9.38 -2.67 6.39
N ILE A 103 -9.00 -3.84 6.91
CA ILE A 103 -9.54 -5.12 6.43
C ILE A 103 -11.03 -5.24 6.76
N GLU A 104 -11.41 -4.95 8.00
CA GLU A 104 -12.77 -5.09 8.50
C GLU A 104 -13.70 -4.04 7.90
N GLU A 105 -13.26 -2.78 7.85
CA GLU A 105 -14.13 -1.69 7.44
C GLU A 105 -14.12 -1.46 5.93
N ILE A 106 -13.01 -1.66 5.22
CA ILE A 106 -12.86 -1.24 3.81
C ILE A 106 -12.86 -2.43 2.86
N VAL A 107 -12.00 -3.42 3.11
CA VAL A 107 -11.77 -4.54 2.17
C VAL A 107 -12.87 -5.59 2.29
N HIS A 108 -13.26 -5.92 3.52
CA HIS A 108 -13.99 -7.12 3.92
C HIS A 108 -13.19 -8.42 3.62
N PRO A 109 -13.05 -9.36 4.59
CA PRO A 109 -12.18 -10.54 4.44
C PRO A 109 -12.41 -11.39 3.17
N LYS A 110 -13.67 -11.46 2.71
CA LYS A 110 -14.09 -12.12 1.45
C LYS A 110 -13.36 -11.61 0.20
N TYR A 111 -12.93 -10.35 0.19
CA TYR A 111 -12.24 -9.71 -0.94
C TYR A 111 -10.74 -9.51 -0.67
N SER A 112 -10.16 -10.28 0.25
CA SER A 112 -8.73 -10.25 0.58
C SER A 112 -7.78 -10.47 -0.61
N LYS A 113 -8.26 -11.08 -1.71
CA LYS A 113 -7.50 -11.17 -2.98
C LYS A 113 -7.22 -9.80 -3.62
N SER A 114 -8.03 -8.79 -3.30
CA SER A 114 -7.85 -7.41 -3.75
C SER A 114 -7.06 -6.56 -2.77
N LEU A 115 -6.32 -7.18 -1.84
CA LEU A 115 -5.45 -6.52 -0.87
C LEU A 115 -4.01 -7.04 -0.98
N THR A 116 -3.06 -6.12 -1.09
CA THR A 116 -1.63 -6.39 -0.90
C THR A 116 -1.13 -5.54 0.26
N ILE A 117 -0.51 -6.17 1.25
CA ILE A 117 0.23 -5.48 2.31
C ILE A 117 1.71 -5.40 1.90
N VAL A 118 2.31 -4.22 2.06
CA VAL A 118 3.75 -4.01 1.82
C VAL A 118 4.39 -3.29 3.00
N LEU A 119 5.62 -3.68 3.33
CA LEU A 119 6.37 -3.18 4.47
C LEU A 119 7.41 -2.16 4.00
N ASN A 120 7.16 -0.89 4.26
CA ASN A 120 8.10 0.20 3.95
C ASN A 120 9.09 0.42 5.11
N GLN A 121 10.09 1.28 4.90
CA GLN A 121 11.10 1.63 5.91
C GLN A 121 11.94 0.42 6.36
N ALA A 122 12.20 -0.52 5.45
CA ALA A 122 13.07 -1.67 5.72
C ALA A 122 14.48 -1.25 6.19
N ASP A 123 14.96 -0.08 5.74
CA ASP A 123 16.22 0.52 6.16
C ASP A 123 16.23 1.00 7.61
N GLN A 124 15.07 1.28 8.20
CA GLN A 124 14.93 1.74 9.59
C GLN A 124 14.54 0.59 10.54
N ALA A 125 14.22 -0.59 10.01
CA ALA A 125 13.99 -1.77 10.83
C ALA A 125 15.23 -2.11 11.67
N MET A 126 15.00 -2.76 12.82
CA MET A 126 16.05 -2.96 13.85
C MET A 126 16.78 -1.67 14.27
N LYS A 127 16.13 -0.50 14.16
CA LYS A 127 16.71 0.83 14.42
C LYS A 127 17.89 1.16 13.49
N GLY A 128 17.80 0.72 12.23
CA GLY A 128 18.84 0.92 11.21
C GLY A 128 20.07 0.03 11.36
N ARG A 129 20.10 -0.86 12.37
CA ARG A 129 21.19 -1.84 12.47
C ARG A 129 21.10 -2.83 11.33
N ASN A 130 22.23 -3.41 10.97
CA ASN A 130 22.32 -4.44 9.93
C ASN A 130 21.90 -3.91 8.55
N TRP A 131 21.84 -2.59 8.36
CA TRP A 131 21.68 -1.95 7.06
C TRP A 131 23.03 -1.53 6.50
N ASP A 132 23.32 -1.91 5.25
CA ASP A 132 24.52 -1.47 4.54
C ASP A 132 24.22 -0.14 3.80
N HIS A 133 24.77 0.95 4.32
CA HIS A 133 24.62 2.29 3.73
C HIS A 133 25.39 2.46 2.41
N SER A 134 26.39 1.62 2.12
CA SER A 134 27.12 1.69 0.86
C SER A 134 26.38 0.96 -0.27
N GLN A 135 25.74 -0.17 0.06
CA GLN A 135 24.99 -1.00 -0.89
C GLN A 135 23.50 -0.66 -0.95
N HIS A 136 23.01 0.18 -0.03
CA HIS A 136 21.58 0.46 0.15
C HIS A 136 20.76 -0.83 0.30
N SER A 137 21.24 -1.77 1.12
CA SER A 137 20.62 -3.08 1.27
C SER A 137 20.76 -3.63 2.69
N PRO A 138 19.83 -4.50 3.13
CA PRO A 138 19.96 -5.19 4.40
C PRO A 138 21.08 -6.25 4.35
N THR A 139 21.82 -6.39 5.44
CA THR A 139 22.67 -7.55 5.70
C THR A 139 21.81 -8.75 6.15
N MET A 140 22.37 -9.95 6.17
CA MET A 140 21.61 -11.19 6.44
C MET A 140 20.76 -11.14 7.72
N PRO A 141 21.23 -10.64 8.88
CA PRO A 141 20.39 -10.56 10.06
C PRO A 141 19.15 -9.69 9.90
N LEU A 142 19.23 -8.62 9.09
CA LEU A 142 18.08 -7.77 8.79
C LEU A 142 17.14 -8.43 7.78
N VAL A 143 17.67 -9.17 6.81
CA VAL A 143 16.85 -9.98 5.88
C VAL A 143 16.01 -11.00 6.65
N GLU A 144 16.63 -11.75 7.57
CA GLU A 144 15.93 -12.73 8.42
C GLU A 144 14.84 -12.06 9.26
N PHE A 145 15.15 -10.91 9.87
CA PHE A 145 14.16 -10.13 10.62
C PHE A 145 12.97 -9.72 9.74
N LEU A 146 13.22 -9.19 8.54
CA LEU A 146 12.17 -8.71 7.62
C LEU A 146 11.31 -9.86 7.10
N ASN A 147 11.91 -11.01 6.77
CA ASN A 147 11.19 -12.23 6.38
C ASN A 147 10.27 -12.70 7.50
N ASN A 148 10.81 -12.87 8.72
CA ASN A 148 10.03 -13.28 9.89
C ASN A 148 8.89 -12.30 10.18
N GLN A 149 9.13 -11.00 10.00
CA GLN A 149 8.14 -9.97 10.24
C GLN A 149 7.00 -10.01 9.20
N ALA A 150 7.32 -10.25 7.92
CA ALA A 150 6.33 -10.43 6.86
C ALA A 150 5.45 -11.66 7.12
N GLU A 151 6.06 -12.80 7.45
CA GLU A 151 5.35 -14.05 7.79
C GLU A 151 4.46 -13.87 9.03
N THR A 152 4.98 -13.21 10.07
CA THR A 152 4.22 -12.91 11.29
C THR A 152 3.00 -12.05 10.98
N ILE A 153 3.15 -11.01 10.14
CA ILE A 153 2.02 -10.15 9.75
C ILE A 153 1.00 -10.94 8.94
N GLN A 154 1.44 -11.77 8.00
CA GLN A 154 0.54 -12.61 7.20
C GLN A 154 -0.29 -13.55 8.09
N ALA A 155 0.37 -14.25 9.02
CA ALA A 155 -0.27 -15.17 9.95
C ALA A 155 -1.28 -14.44 10.85
N ARG A 156 -0.87 -13.32 11.48
CA ARG A 156 -1.72 -12.52 12.36
C ARG A 156 -2.94 -11.95 11.63
N VAL A 157 -2.77 -11.47 10.39
CA VAL A 157 -3.90 -11.01 9.56
C VAL A 157 -4.89 -12.14 9.33
N LYS A 158 -4.40 -13.34 8.97
CA LYS A 158 -5.27 -14.49 8.75
C LYS A 158 -6.00 -14.92 10.02
N GLU A 159 -5.30 -14.97 11.14
CA GLU A 159 -5.85 -15.37 12.44
C GLU A 159 -6.92 -14.39 12.94
N ASN A 160 -6.64 -13.07 12.89
CA ASN A 160 -7.50 -12.07 13.51
C ASN A 160 -8.67 -11.63 12.62
N THR A 161 -8.52 -11.72 11.29
CA THR A 161 -9.54 -11.20 10.35
C THR A 161 -10.11 -12.26 9.42
N GLY A 162 -9.52 -13.46 9.36
CA GLY A 162 -9.86 -14.49 8.38
C GLY A 162 -9.36 -14.19 6.96
N ALA A 163 -8.82 -13.01 6.68
CA ALA A 163 -8.31 -12.60 5.37
C ALA A 163 -7.05 -13.40 4.99
N ALA A 164 -7.06 -14.05 3.82
CA ALA A 164 -5.88 -14.73 3.29
C ALA A 164 -5.16 -13.79 2.30
N ILE A 165 -4.05 -13.21 2.75
CA ILE A 165 -3.21 -12.32 1.93
C ILE A 165 -1.93 -13.03 1.48
N LYS A 166 -1.31 -12.53 0.41
CA LYS A 166 0.05 -12.92 0.04
C LYS A 166 1.04 -12.47 1.12
N CYS A 167 2.19 -13.14 1.21
CA CYS A 167 3.25 -12.72 2.14
C CYS A 167 3.70 -11.29 1.79
N PRO A 168 3.74 -10.36 2.76
CA PRO A 168 4.10 -8.97 2.49
C PRO A 168 5.49 -8.82 1.87
N LEU A 169 5.59 -8.00 0.82
CA LEU A 169 6.88 -7.55 0.29
C LEU A 169 7.42 -6.42 1.17
N TYR A 170 8.73 -6.40 1.41
CA TYR A 170 9.38 -5.30 2.13
C TYR A 170 10.33 -4.51 1.22
N TYR A 171 10.42 -3.21 1.48
CA TYR A 171 11.18 -2.26 0.68
C TYR A 171 11.51 -1.01 1.50
N SER A 172 12.36 -0.15 0.94
CA SER A 172 12.58 1.20 1.45
C SER A 172 12.39 2.21 0.32
N ALA A 173 11.32 3.00 0.41
CA ALA A 173 11.11 4.12 -0.50
C ALA A 173 12.23 5.18 -0.40
N ALA A 174 12.88 5.29 0.76
CA ALA A 174 13.93 6.28 0.99
C ALA A 174 15.25 5.93 0.29
N THR A 175 15.61 4.64 0.26
CA THR A 175 16.88 4.18 -0.31
C THR A 175 16.74 3.56 -1.69
N GLY A 176 15.52 3.19 -2.10
CA GLY A 176 15.22 2.52 -3.37
C GLY A 176 15.25 0.99 -3.28
N PHE A 177 15.70 0.41 -2.17
CA PHE A 177 15.72 -1.04 -1.97
C PHE A 177 14.32 -1.64 -2.11
N GLY A 178 14.17 -2.71 -2.89
CA GLY A 178 12.88 -3.41 -3.06
C GLY A 178 11.83 -2.68 -3.91
N VAL A 179 12.10 -1.44 -4.34
CA VAL A 179 11.12 -0.63 -5.11
C VAL A 179 10.91 -1.21 -6.51
N SER A 180 11.97 -1.72 -7.15
CA SER A 180 11.89 -2.32 -8.48
C SER A 180 11.05 -3.60 -8.49
N GLU A 181 11.24 -4.44 -7.47
CA GLU A 181 10.50 -5.67 -7.23
C GLU A 181 9.02 -5.36 -6.97
N LEU A 182 8.74 -4.36 -6.13
CA LEU A 182 7.37 -3.88 -5.90
C LEU A 182 6.73 -3.35 -7.19
N HIS A 183 7.47 -2.58 -7.99
CA HIS A 183 6.98 -2.08 -9.28
C HIS A 183 6.62 -3.22 -10.24
N GLN A 184 7.48 -4.24 -10.35
CA GLN A 184 7.23 -5.40 -11.19
C GLN A 184 6.02 -6.20 -10.72
N TYR A 185 5.87 -6.40 -9.41
CA TYR A 185 4.70 -7.04 -8.81
C TYR A 185 3.39 -6.31 -9.18
N LEU A 186 3.35 -4.98 -9.02
CA LEU A 186 2.17 -4.18 -9.33
C LEU A 186 1.83 -4.18 -10.83
N LYS A 187 2.85 -4.18 -11.70
CA LYS A 187 2.66 -4.34 -13.14
C LYS A 187 2.02 -5.68 -13.51
N GLN A 188 2.51 -6.77 -12.93
CA GLN A 188 1.96 -8.10 -13.16
C GLN A 188 0.49 -8.15 -12.69
N LEU A 189 0.22 -7.65 -11.49
CA LEU A 189 -1.13 -7.60 -10.94
C LEU A 189 -2.08 -6.75 -11.80
N SER A 190 -1.60 -5.64 -12.36
CA SER A 190 -2.36 -4.82 -13.32
C SER A 190 -2.74 -5.60 -14.59
N LEU A 191 -1.84 -6.45 -15.09
CA LEU A 191 -2.11 -7.31 -16.23
C LEU A 191 -3.12 -8.42 -15.90
N GLU A 192 -3.04 -9.01 -14.70
CA GLU A 192 -4.01 -9.98 -14.21
C GLU A 192 -5.43 -9.39 -14.17
N TYR A 193 -5.59 -8.18 -13.62
CA TYR A 193 -6.87 -7.47 -13.63
C TYR A 193 -7.37 -7.15 -15.03
N LYS A 194 -6.47 -6.75 -15.94
CA LYS A 194 -6.83 -6.53 -17.34
C LYS A 194 -7.39 -7.79 -17.97
N ASN A 195 -6.73 -8.93 -17.79
CA ASN A 195 -7.13 -10.21 -18.39
C ASN A 195 -8.44 -10.76 -17.80
N ALA A 196 -8.68 -10.55 -16.51
CA ALA A 196 -9.92 -10.97 -15.85
C ALA A 196 -11.16 -10.21 -16.35
N ARG A 197 -11.00 -8.97 -16.83
CA ARG A 197 -12.10 -8.15 -17.37
C ARG A 197 -12.58 -8.60 -18.76
N PHE A 198 -11.80 -9.41 -19.46
CA PHE A 198 -12.11 -9.93 -20.80
C PHE A 198 -12.49 -11.42 -20.80
N ARG A 199 -12.71 -12.00 -19.62
CA ARG A 199 -13.29 -13.34 -19.43
C ARG A 199 -14.70 -13.18 -18.88
#